data_AF-A0A382I641-F1
#
_entry.id   AF-A0A382I641-F1
#
_cell.length_a   1.000
_cell.length_b   1.000
_cell.length_c   1.000
_cell.angle_alpha   90.00
_cell.angle_beta   90.00
_cell.angle_gamma   90.00
#
_symmetry.space_group_name_H-M   'P 1'
#
loop_
_entity.id
_entity.type
_entity.pdbx_description
1 polymer ?
#
loop_
_entity_poly.entity_id
_entity_poly.type
_entity_poly.pdbx_seq_one_letter_code
_entity_poly.pdbx_strand_id
1 'polypeptide(L)'
;TVDYIPHFNPIEEVEVPAGGYKDVKLHDGSYIRLETISEEHDVSDRVMALQAIHKADAGRKHVTGLLYFDEGRPTLDEIENLVDTPLADLPDKMLRPPKKTLNELLANFRA
;
A
#
# COMPACT_ATOMS: atom_id res chain seq x y z
N THR A 1 25.16 21.38 -13.24
CA THR A 1 24.14 21.89 -14.18
C THR A 1 22.83 21.88 -13.45
N VAL A 2 22.11 23.00 -13.43
CA VAL A 2 20.83 23.08 -12.71
C VAL A 2 19.76 22.49 -13.65
N ASP A 3 19.26 21.30 -13.31
CA ASP A 3 18.13 20.69 -13.99
C ASP A 3 16.87 21.49 -13.67
N TYR A 4 16.23 22.03 -14.71
CA TYR A 4 14.96 22.76 -14.58
C TYR A 4 13.81 21.77 -14.64
N ILE A 5 13.04 21.69 -13.55
CA ILE A 5 11.78 20.94 -13.51
C ILE A 5 10.64 21.94 -13.80
N PRO A 6 9.94 21.83 -14.94
CA PRO A 6 8.83 22.72 -15.25
C PRO A 6 7.69 22.57 -14.24
N HIS A 7 7.16 23.71 -13.78
CA HIS A 7 6.00 23.76 -12.90
C HIS A 7 4.72 23.58 -13.72
N PHE A 8 3.92 22.55 -13.38
CA PHE A 8 2.59 22.35 -13.94
C PHE A 8 1.54 22.66 -12.87
N ASN A 9 0.44 23.29 -13.28
CA ASN A 9 -0.69 23.48 -12.37
C ASN A 9 -1.35 22.11 -12.12
N PRO A 10 -1.68 21.76 -10.87
CA PRO A 10 -2.46 20.55 -10.59
C PRO A 10 -3.75 20.55 -11.41
N ILE A 11 -4.16 19.37 -11.87
CA ILE A 11 -5.47 19.21 -12.50
C ILE A 11 -6.53 19.53 -11.43
N GLU A 12 -7.49 20.39 -11.77
CA GLU A 12 -8.60 20.74 -10.87
C GLU A 12 -9.35 19.47 -10.43
N GLU A 13 -9.79 19.44 -9.17
CA GLU A 13 -10.50 18.30 -8.62
C GLU A 13 -11.74 17.97 -9.45
N VAL A 14 -11.84 16.71 -9.86
CA VAL A 14 -12.88 16.24 -10.76
C VAL A 14 -13.86 15.39 -9.96
N GLU A 15 -15.02 15.96 -9.61
CA GLU A 15 -16.12 15.18 -9.06
C GLU A 15 -16.76 14.33 -10.16
N VAL A 16 -16.76 13.01 -9.95
CA VAL A 16 -17.42 12.02 -10.79
C VAL A 16 -18.38 11.22 -9.90
N PRO A 17 -19.68 11.15 -10.24
CA PRO A 17 -20.63 10.36 -9.46
C PRO A 17 -20.25 8.88 -9.47
N ALA A 18 -20.62 8.15 -8.42
CA ALA A 18 -20.35 6.71 -8.30
C ALA A 18 -20.92 5.93 -9.51
N GLY A 19 -20.12 5.00 -10.04
CA GLY A 19 -20.43 4.27 -11.27
C GLY A 19 -20.38 5.10 -12.57
N GLY A 20 -20.12 6.41 -12.46
CA GLY A 20 -19.97 7.33 -13.58
C GLY A 20 -18.55 7.40 -14.12
N TYR A 21 -18.38 8.10 -15.24
CA TYR A 21 -17.07 8.43 -15.80
C TYR A 21 -17.01 9.87 -16.31
N LYS A 22 -15.80 10.43 -16.39
CA LYS A 22 -15.54 11.75 -16.95
C LYS A 22 -14.22 11.76 -17.72
N ASP A 23 -14.22 12.45 -18.86
CA ASP A 23 -13.02 12.67 -19.65
C ASP A 23 -12.27 13.90 -19.11
N VAL A 24 -11.02 13.68 -18.71
CA VAL A 24 -10.13 14.70 -18.16
C VAL A 24 -9.00 14.94 -19.15
N LYS A 25 -8.82 16.21 -19.54
CA LYS A 25 -7.76 16.62 -20.44
C LYS A 25 -6.45 16.81 -19.67
N LEU A 26 -5.39 16.15 -20.11
CA LEU A 26 -4.05 16.26 -19.55
C LEU A 26 -3.28 17.45 -20.15
N HIS A 27 -2.17 17.83 -19.53
CA HIS A 27 -1.34 18.97 -19.96
C HIS A 27 -0.74 18.82 -21.37
N ASP A 28 -0.50 17.58 -21.81
CA ASP A 28 -0.02 17.26 -23.16
C ASP A 28 -1.13 17.28 -24.23
N GLY A 29 -2.37 17.60 -23.83
CA GLY A 29 -3.53 17.62 -24.70
C GLY A 29 -4.21 16.27 -24.91
N SER A 30 -3.66 15.19 -24.35
CA SER A 30 -4.30 13.88 -24.32
C SER A 30 -5.48 13.86 -23.35
N TYR A 31 -6.28 12.79 -23.41
CA TYR A 31 -7.44 12.60 -22.54
C TYR A 31 -7.34 11.28 -21.78
N ILE A 32 -7.60 11.35 -20.47
CA ILE A 32 -7.83 10.17 -19.62
C ILE A 32 -9.31 10.11 -19.23
N ARG A 33 -9.92 8.93 -19.31
CA ARG A 33 -11.29 8.70 -18.87
C ARG A 33 -11.26 8.14 -17.46
N LEU A 34 -11.62 8.92 -16.46
CA LEU A 34 -11.70 8.49 -15.07
C LEU A 34 -13.07 7.87 -14.81
N GLU A 35 -13.12 6.65 -14.29
CA GLU A 35 -14.34 5.94 -13.91
C GLU A 35 -14.33 5.73 -12.40
N THR A 36 -15.36 6.23 -11.71
CA THR A 36 -15.48 6.02 -10.26
C THR A 36 -16.18 4.70 -9.99
N ILE A 37 -15.68 3.98 -8.99
CA ILE A 37 -16.27 2.72 -8.58
C ILE A 37 -17.76 2.86 -8.24
N SER A 38 -18.54 1.81 -8.52
CA SER A 38 -19.98 1.77 -8.26
C SER A 38 -20.29 1.70 -6.77
N GLU A 39 -21.45 2.18 -6.34
CA GLU A 39 -21.91 2.01 -4.95
C GLU A 39 -22.15 0.55 -4.59
N GLU A 40 -22.44 -0.29 -5.57
CA GLU A 40 -22.64 -1.73 -5.42
C GLU A 40 -21.33 -2.52 -5.33
N HIS A 41 -20.18 -1.85 -5.34
CA HIS A 41 -18.88 -2.51 -5.26
C HIS A 41 -18.55 -2.93 -3.83
N ASP A 42 -18.43 -4.24 -3.61
CA ASP A 42 -17.95 -4.78 -2.35
C ASP A 42 -16.42 -4.70 -2.27
N VAL A 43 -15.92 -3.81 -1.41
CA VAL A 43 -14.48 -3.61 -1.19
C VAL A 43 -13.80 -4.80 -0.50
N SER A 44 -14.55 -5.73 0.08
CA SER A 44 -14.01 -6.95 0.68
C SER A 44 -13.82 -8.08 -0.34
N ASP A 45 -14.40 -7.95 -1.55
CA ASP A 45 -14.27 -8.93 -2.62
C ASP A 45 -13.12 -8.59 -3.58
N ARG A 46 -12.04 -9.36 -3.47
CA ARG A 46 -10.88 -9.26 -4.36
C ARG A 46 -11.22 -9.51 -5.83
N VAL A 47 -12.17 -10.40 -6.10
CA VAL A 47 -12.59 -10.73 -7.46
C VAL A 47 -13.31 -9.53 -8.08
N MET A 48 -14.19 -8.86 -7.33
CA MET A 48 -14.82 -7.63 -7.82
C MET A 48 -13.79 -6.54 -8.12
N ALA A 49 -12.78 -6.36 -7.27
CA ALA A 49 -11.69 -5.41 -7.52
C ALA A 49 -10.96 -5.68 -8.84
N LEU A 50 -10.57 -6.94 -9.06
CA LEU A 50 -9.90 -7.37 -10.30
C LEU A 50 -10.81 -7.23 -11.53
N GLN A 51 -12.10 -7.55 -11.39
CA GLN A 51 -13.09 -7.37 -12.44
C GLN A 51 -13.28 -5.89 -12.80
N ALA A 52 -13.34 -5.00 -11.81
CA ALA A 52 -13.46 -3.56 -12.02
C ALA A 52 -12.26 -3.02 -12.82
N ILE A 53 -11.04 -3.39 -12.42
CA ILE A 53 -9.80 -3.04 -13.14
C ILE A 53 -9.87 -3.55 -14.59
N HIS A 54 -10.25 -4.81 -14.79
CA HIS A 54 -10.27 -5.41 -16.13
C HIS A 54 -11.35 -4.79 -17.04
N LYS A 55 -12.54 -4.50 -16.50
CA LYS A 55 -13.62 -3.83 -17.24
C LYS A 55 -13.23 -2.41 -17.63
N ALA A 56 -12.60 -1.68 -16.73
CA ALA A 56 -12.11 -0.33 -17.00
C ALA A 56 -11.06 -0.36 -18.12
N ASP A 57 -10.06 -1.25 -18.04
CA ASP A 57 -9.03 -1.41 -19.06
C ASP A 57 -9.62 -1.75 -20.44
N ALA A 58 -10.53 -2.74 -20.50
CA ALA A 58 -11.25 -3.09 -21.74
C ALA A 58 -12.06 -1.92 -22.30
N GLY A 59 -12.59 -1.05 -21.43
CA GLY A 59 -13.32 0.17 -21.78
C GLY A 59 -12.43 1.39 -22.09
N ARG A 60 -11.09 1.24 -22.04
CA ARG A 60 -10.10 2.34 -22.08
C ARG A 60 -10.39 3.43 -21.06
N LYS A 61 -10.76 3.01 -19.86
CA LYS A 61 -11.04 3.83 -18.69
C LYS A 61 -10.00 3.55 -17.61
N HIS A 62 -9.82 4.51 -16.74
CA HIS A 62 -9.00 4.41 -15.54
C HIS A 62 -9.92 4.40 -14.32
N VAL A 63 -10.00 3.26 -13.64
CA VAL A 63 -10.85 3.11 -12.46
C VAL A 63 -10.23 3.82 -11.25
N THR A 64 -11.06 4.54 -10.50
CA THR A 64 -10.67 5.31 -9.31
C THR A 64 -11.60 5.04 -8.13
N GLY A 65 -11.06 5.14 -6.90
CA GLY A 65 -11.78 4.87 -5.66
C GLY A 65 -11.12 3.78 -4.81
N LEU A 66 -11.79 3.35 -3.74
CA LEU A 66 -11.35 2.22 -2.92
C LEU A 66 -11.72 0.91 -3.61
N LEU A 67 -10.73 0.23 -4.20
CA LEU A 67 -10.96 -1.00 -4.98
C LEU A 67 -11.06 -2.25 -4.09
N TYR A 68 -10.21 -2.35 -3.07
CA TYR A 68 -10.14 -3.52 -2.21
C TYR A 68 -9.57 -3.15 -0.85
N PHE A 69 -10.13 -3.75 0.20
CA PHE A 69 -9.68 -3.61 1.58
C PHE A 69 -9.93 -4.91 2.35
N ASP A 70 -8.91 -5.35 3.10
CA ASP A 70 -8.93 -6.57 3.90
C ASP A 70 -8.44 -6.24 5.32
N GLU A 71 -9.37 -5.97 6.22
CA GLU A 71 -9.09 -5.61 7.62
C GLU A 71 -8.41 -6.73 8.41
N GLY A 72 -8.64 -7.99 8.01
CA GLY A 72 -8.22 -9.17 8.79
C GLY A 72 -6.79 -9.64 8.49
N ARG A 73 -6.08 -8.97 7.58
CA ARG A 73 -4.74 -9.40 7.17
C ARG A 73 -3.70 -8.94 8.20
N PRO A 74 -2.93 -9.86 8.80
CA PRO A 74 -1.86 -9.48 9.68
C PRO A 74 -0.79 -8.72 8.89
N THR A 75 -0.20 -7.75 9.55
CA THR A 75 0.96 -7.01 9.10
C THR A 75 2.20 -7.91 9.07
N LEU A 76 3.23 -7.49 8.35
CA LEU A 76 4.43 -8.31 8.19
C LEU A 76 5.15 -8.54 9.52
N ASP A 77 5.18 -7.55 10.40
CA ASP A 77 5.76 -7.63 11.74
C ASP A 77 5.03 -8.61 12.64
N GLU A 78 3.69 -8.69 12.57
CA GLU A 78 2.90 -9.71 13.26
C GLU A 78 3.21 -11.12 12.73
N ILE A 79 3.33 -11.28 11.39
CA ILE A 79 3.66 -12.57 10.76
C ILE A 79 5.05 -13.05 11.20
N GLU A 80 6.04 -12.16 11.19
CA GLU A 80 7.43 -12.46 11.56
C GLU A 80 7.65 -12.48 13.08
N ASN A 81 6.60 -12.25 13.88
CA ASN A 81 6.66 -12.15 15.34
C ASN A 81 7.74 -11.17 15.80
N LEU A 82 7.84 -10.02 15.13
CA LEU A 82 8.78 -8.98 15.52
C LEU A 82 8.39 -8.39 16.88
N VAL A 83 9.41 -7.99 17.63
CA VAL A 83 9.23 -7.31 18.91
C VAL A 83 9.04 -5.82 18.71
N ASP A 84 8.32 -5.17 19.63
CA ASP A 84 8.00 -3.74 19.56
C ASP A 84 9.22 -2.82 19.45
N THR A 85 10.36 -3.25 20.00
CA THR A 85 11.59 -2.43 20.04
C THR A 85 12.58 -2.89 18.98
N PRO A 86 12.88 -2.05 17.98
CA PRO A 86 13.91 -2.35 16.99
C PRO A 86 15.28 -2.55 17.65
N LEU A 87 16.12 -3.42 17.07
CA LEU A 87 17.48 -3.66 17.54
C LEU A 87 18.32 -2.37 17.65
N ALA A 88 18.08 -1.41 16.76
CA ALA A 88 18.78 -0.11 16.73
C ALA A 88 18.49 0.76 17.97
N ASP A 89 17.33 0.56 18.61
CA ASP A 89 16.88 1.35 19.76
C ASP A 89 17.13 0.62 21.09
N LEU A 90 17.71 -0.58 21.06
CA LEU A 90 18.02 -1.32 22.27
C LEU A 90 19.23 -0.69 23.00
N PRO A 91 19.13 -0.49 24.33
CA PRO A 91 20.27 -0.05 25.13
C PRO A 91 21.39 -1.09 25.17
N ASP A 92 22.64 -0.63 25.22
CA ASP A 92 23.87 -1.46 25.22
C ASP A 92 23.83 -2.66 26.19
N LYS A 93 23.26 -2.46 27.38
CA LYS A 93 23.13 -3.51 28.40
C LYS A 93 22.32 -4.73 27.95
N MET A 94 21.42 -4.56 26.96
CA MET A 94 20.59 -5.63 26.40
C MET A 94 21.21 -6.22 25.12
N LEU A 95 21.99 -5.44 24.38
CA LEU A 95 22.73 -5.92 23.21
C LEU A 95 23.84 -6.94 23.58
N ARG A 96 24.34 -6.88 24.82
CA ARG A 96 25.39 -7.78 25.32
C ARG A 96 24.95 -8.50 26.60
N PRO A 97 24.29 -9.67 26.49
CA PRO A 97 23.98 -10.51 27.64
C PRO A 97 25.25 -10.88 28.45
N PRO A 98 25.14 -11.07 29.78
CA PRO A 98 26.27 -11.45 30.60
C PRO A 98 26.75 -12.87 30.28
N LYS A 99 28.04 -13.15 30.52
CA LYS A 99 28.68 -14.44 30.23
C LYS A 99 27.93 -15.64 30.83
N LYS A 100 27.29 -15.45 31.99
CA LYS A 100 26.47 -16.48 32.66
C LYS A 100 25.33 -16.96 31.76
N THR A 101 24.59 -16.05 31.13
CA THR A 101 23.46 -16.36 30.24
C THR A 101 23.90 -17.18 29.03
N LEU A 102 25.06 -16.85 28.44
CA LEU A 102 25.62 -17.63 27.34
C LEU A 102 25.99 -19.06 27.77
N ASN A 103 26.59 -19.21 28.96
CA ASN A 103 26.96 -20.53 29.48
C ASN A 103 25.73 -21.41 29.75
N GLU A 104 24.66 -20.83 30.30
CA GLU A 104 23.36 -21.51 30.52
C GLU A 104 22.74 -21.96 29.20
N LEU A 105 22.72 -21.08 28.19
CA LEU A 105 22.22 -21.42 26.84
C LEU A 105 23.00 -22.60 26.24
N LEU A 106 24.33 -22.55 26.26
CA LEU A 106 25.18 -23.61 25.68
C LEU A 106 25.07 -24.93 26.43
N ALA A 107 24.77 -24.92 27.73
CA ALA A 107 24.54 -26.14 28.49
C ALA A 107 23.28 -26.88 28.02
N ASN A 108 22.22 -26.15 27.65
CA ASN A 108 20.97 -26.73 27.15
C ASN A 108 21.10 -27.41 25.79
N PHE A 109 22.11 -27.06 24.98
CA PHE A 109 22.39 -27.69 23.68
C PHE A 109 23.40 -28.86 23.75
N ARG A 110 23.92 -29.18 24.94
CA ARG A 110 24.90 -30.25 25.16
C ARG A 110 24.32 -31.50 25.85
N ALA A 111 23.04 -31.45 26.20
CA ALA A 111 22.26 -32.60 26.64
C ALA A 111 21.63 -33.30 25.43
#